data_AF-A0A7Y4RQL2-F1
#
_entry.id   AF-A0A7Y4RQL2-F1
#
_cell.length_a   1.000
_cell.length_b   1.000
_cell.length_c   1.000
_cell.angle_alpha   90.00
_cell.angle_beta   90.00
_cell.angle_gamma   90.00
#
_symmetry.space_group_name_H-M   'P 1'
#
loop_
_entity.id
_entity.type
_entity.pdbx_description
1 polymer ?
#
loop_
_entity_poly.entity_id
_entity_poly.type
_entity_poly.pdbx_seq_one_letter_code
_entity_poly.pdbx_strand_id
1 'polypeptide(L)'
;MRGLVLPFFLVSLCGLRTSAAQSADAESLFVRGDFAAARTAFERRLASNRSDAPARIRLGLLALWENRLDAAEAHLTAAHTADSANREVRNALAEVRYRQRRWAEAAQLNRGLGRGAMADKLADISAPLVATIEPARGARVPFAPGAVLPVLAAQVNGHAATLLLDTGAGETILDTAFARTIGARRYGVDSAVFAGGRRATYEHGSVDSLVVGGARLRGVPVLIQATSQYAPAAGGRRVDGIIGTGFLAQFRSTIDFGGSALVLAPRAPTPPSGAVVLPIWLLGDHFITLRAEAAGIPTLLVFDTGLAMPGGAFVPSEGIVKRSGAQVGSAAVSGIGGGGAVRVTPFQFQKLAIGPIERTDVLSLAGAFPAVLERRFGAEIGGLVSHGFFADRAVTLDFDAMRMIVEPSSAAPPSRAPAEAGPSANLPAPAVPQALSDDSVVARARAIVTLLRDKGYDRLSPYWSARLNAQVPPAQVGTTWDGLILAVGAPTEIQTPVLSSGTTGRQVKVPVKFARATIAVTLTFDGEGRVIGLAMQPT
;
A
#
# COMPACT_ATOMS: atom_id res chain seq x y z
N MET A 1 -9.96 59.71 67.76
CA MET A 1 -10.60 58.81 68.74
C MET A 1 -11.47 57.80 67.98
N ARG A 2 -11.24 56.50 68.21
CA ARG A 2 -12.18 55.35 68.01
C ARG A 2 -12.65 55.12 66.56
N GLY A 3 -12.58 53.95 65.90
CA GLY A 3 -12.40 52.56 66.30
C GLY A 3 -13.51 51.70 65.65
N LEU A 4 -13.13 50.71 64.82
CA LEU A 4 -13.87 49.47 64.42
C LEU A 4 -15.19 49.68 63.61
N VAL A 5 -15.59 48.91 62.57
CA VAL A 5 -15.80 47.46 62.47
C VAL A 5 -15.94 47.05 60.99
N LEU A 6 -15.36 45.90 60.62
CA LEU A 6 -15.61 45.16 59.37
C LEU A 6 -16.85 44.26 59.52
N PRO A 7 -17.55 43.90 58.43
CA PRO A 7 -17.76 42.46 58.24
C PRO A 7 -17.43 41.96 56.84
N PHE A 8 -16.89 40.75 56.87
CA PHE A 8 -16.60 39.82 55.79
C PHE A 8 -17.84 39.49 54.95
N PHE A 9 -17.68 39.47 53.62
CA PHE A 9 -18.45 38.57 52.75
C PHE A 9 -17.46 37.63 52.03
N LEU A 10 -17.58 36.33 52.32
CA LEU A 10 -16.97 35.25 51.57
C LEU A 10 -17.57 35.23 50.16
N VAL A 11 -16.76 35.45 49.12
CA VAL A 11 -17.08 34.99 47.76
C VAL A 11 -16.13 33.86 47.43
N SER A 12 -16.75 32.69 47.22
CA SER A 12 -16.12 31.43 46.89
C SER A 12 -15.24 31.57 45.64
N LEU A 13 -13.92 31.39 45.79
CA LEU A 13 -13.02 31.13 44.66
C LEU A 13 -13.29 29.70 44.15
N CYS A 14 -14.31 29.56 43.29
CA CYS A 14 -14.52 28.34 42.53
C CYS A 14 -13.91 28.51 41.14
N GLY A 15 -12.66 28.05 41.02
CA GLY A 15 -12.01 27.55 39.81
C GLY A 15 -12.25 28.28 38.48
N LEU A 16 -11.43 29.28 38.17
CA LEU A 16 -11.01 29.49 36.79
C LEU A 16 -10.09 28.32 36.38
N ARG A 17 -10.69 27.18 36.00
CA ARG A 17 -10.01 26.26 35.10
C ARG A 17 -10.03 26.90 33.72
N THR A 18 -8.91 27.54 33.41
CA THR A 18 -8.39 27.90 32.09
C THR A 18 -9.24 27.37 30.91
N SER A 19 -9.97 28.28 30.27
CA SER A 19 -10.77 28.09 29.06
C SER A 19 -9.95 27.77 27.79
N ALA A 20 -8.66 27.46 27.91
CA ALA A 20 -7.81 27.10 26.78
C ALA A 20 -8.20 25.75 26.12
N ALA A 21 -8.97 24.90 26.83
CA ALA A 21 -9.51 23.65 26.27
C ALA A 21 -10.80 23.86 25.44
N GLN A 22 -11.36 25.08 25.40
CA GLN A 22 -12.62 25.42 24.71
C GLN A 22 -12.39 26.42 23.56
N SER A 23 -11.64 26.05 22.52
CA SER A 23 -11.93 26.48 21.13
C SER A 23 -10.90 25.93 20.13
N ALA A 24 -10.56 24.64 20.21
CA ALA A 24 -10.09 24.01 18.99
C ALA A 24 -11.27 24.00 18.01
N ASP A 25 -11.12 24.68 16.88
CA ASP A 25 -12.09 24.64 15.79
C ASP A 25 -12.38 23.18 15.41
N ALA A 26 -13.65 22.87 15.12
CA ALA A 26 -14.09 21.50 14.85
C ALA A 26 -13.32 20.87 13.67
N GLU A 27 -12.98 21.69 12.67
CA GLU A 27 -12.19 21.24 11.53
C GLU A 27 -10.73 20.95 11.93
N SER A 28 -10.13 21.75 12.81
CA SER A 28 -8.78 21.48 13.33
C SER A 28 -8.71 20.14 14.07
N LEU A 29 -9.73 19.83 14.88
CA LEU A 29 -9.86 18.52 15.54
C LEU A 29 -10.01 17.39 14.52
N PHE A 30 -10.80 17.60 13.47
CA PHE A 30 -10.97 16.61 12.39
C PHE A 30 -9.66 16.36 11.63
N VAL A 31 -8.99 17.44 11.22
CA VAL A 31 -7.74 17.39 10.44
C VAL A 31 -6.66 16.64 11.21
N ARG A 32 -6.54 16.84 12.53
CA ARG A 32 -5.52 16.15 13.33
C ARG A 32 -5.90 14.72 13.74
N GLY A 33 -7.05 14.22 13.29
CA GLY A 33 -7.54 12.88 13.65
C GLY A 33 -8.17 12.79 15.03
N ASP A 34 -8.48 13.93 15.68
CA ASP A 34 -9.20 13.93 16.95
C ASP A 34 -10.71 13.69 16.79
N PHE A 35 -11.08 12.57 16.17
CA PHE A 35 -12.41 12.32 15.64
C PHE A 35 -13.54 12.33 16.70
N ALA A 36 -13.29 11.86 17.91
CA ALA A 36 -14.28 11.91 18.99
C ALA A 36 -14.57 13.36 19.40
N ALA A 37 -13.54 14.18 19.60
CA ALA A 37 -13.70 15.60 19.91
C ALA A 37 -14.30 16.38 18.74
N ALA A 38 -13.87 16.07 17.51
CA ALA A 38 -14.40 16.67 16.29
C ALA A 38 -15.90 16.41 16.13
N ARG A 39 -16.34 15.16 16.36
CA ARG A 39 -17.77 14.79 16.37
C ARG A 39 -18.57 15.66 17.33
N THR A 40 -18.16 15.71 18.60
CA THR A 40 -18.84 16.53 19.62
C THR A 40 -18.89 18.01 19.22
N ALA A 41 -17.84 18.52 18.58
CA ALA A 41 -17.82 19.90 18.09
C ALA A 41 -18.77 20.13 16.91
N PHE A 42 -18.81 19.23 15.93
CA PHE A 42 -19.75 19.33 14.79
C PHE A 42 -21.20 19.10 15.20
N GLU A 43 -21.48 18.21 16.15
CA GLU A 43 -22.83 18.00 16.70
C GLU A 43 -23.35 19.29 17.35
N ARG A 44 -22.51 19.99 18.14
CA ARG A 44 -22.87 21.30 18.70
C ARG A 44 -23.14 22.35 17.62
N ARG A 45 -22.31 22.41 16.57
CA ARG A 45 -22.54 23.31 15.43
C ARG A 45 -23.88 23.03 14.74
N LEU A 46 -24.18 21.75 14.47
CA LEU A 46 -25.41 21.35 13.80
C LEU A 46 -26.65 21.54 14.68
N ALA A 47 -26.51 21.42 16.01
CA ALA A 47 -27.57 21.73 16.97
C ALA A 47 -27.92 23.22 16.98
N SER A 48 -26.91 24.10 16.96
CA SER A 48 -27.09 25.55 16.91
C SER A 48 -27.54 26.05 15.53
N ASN A 49 -27.09 25.41 14.45
CA ASN A 49 -27.47 25.72 13.09
C ASN A 49 -27.75 24.43 12.29
N ARG A 50 -29.04 24.08 12.17
CA ARG A 50 -29.46 22.87 11.43
C ARG A 50 -29.13 22.93 9.93
N SER A 51 -28.80 24.08 9.36
CA SER A 51 -28.39 24.18 7.95
C SER A 51 -26.87 24.18 7.76
N ASP A 52 -26.06 23.97 8.81
CA ASP A 52 -24.59 23.87 8.71
C ASP A 52 -24.17 22.64 7.89
N ALA A 53 -24.05 22.85 6.57
CA ALA A 53 -23.70 21.80 5.62
C ALA A 53 -22.30 21.20 5.87
N PRO A 54 -21.23 21.98 6.10
CA PRO A 54 -19.92 21.42 6.46
C PRO A 54 -19.97 20.51 7.69
N ALA A 55 -20.64 20.92 8.78
CA ALA A 55 -20.77 20.09 9.97
C ALA A 55 -21.53 18.79 9.67
N ARG A 56 -22.62 18.85 8.90
CA ARG A 56 -23.39 17.67 8.49
C ARG A 56 -22.55 16.70 7.66
N ILE A 57 -21.79 17.19 6.68
CA ILE A 57 -20.91 16.35 5.84
C ILE A 57 -19.86 15.66 6.72
N ARG A 58 -19.20 16.40 7.61
CA ARG A 58 -18.19 15.84 8.52
C ARG A 58 -18.78 14.78 9.45
N LEU A 59 -19.96 15.00 10.02
CA LEU A 59 -20.63 13.97 10.83
C LEU A 59 -20.98 12.71 10.03
N GLY A 60 -21.42 12.87 8.78
CA GLY A 60 -21.67 11.78 7.85
C GLY A 60 -20.42 10.96 7.54
N LEU A 61 -19.30 11.62 7.22
CA LEU A 61 -18.01 10.98 6.96
C LEU A 61 -17.48 10.24 8.21
N LEU A 62 -17.51 10.90 9.37
CA LEU A 62 -17.08 10.26 10.61
C LEU A 62 -17.94 9.05 10.96
N ALA A 63 -19.25 9.10 10.74
CA ALA A 63 -20.14 7.95 10.95
C ALA A 63 -19.83 6.82 9.95
N LEU A 64 -19.54 7.15 8.69
CA LEU A 64 -19.13 6.16 7.68
C LEU A 64 -17.81 5.48 8.08
N TRP A 65 -16.81 6.25 8.50
CA TRP A 65 -15.51 5.71 8.90
C TRP A 65 -15.58 4.86 10.18
N GLU A 66 -16.60 5.07 11.02
CA GLU A 66 -16.90 4.25 12.19
C GLU A 66 -17.85 3.08 11.89
N ASN A 67 -18.14 2.80 10.62
CA ASN A 67 -19.09 1.76 10.20
C ASN A 67 -20.52 1.93 10.75
N ARG A 68 -20.91 3.15 11.17
CA ARG A 68 -22.29 3.48 11.58
C ARG A 68 -23.11 3.91 10.37
N LEU A 69 -23.40 2.94 9.51
CA LEU A 69 -23.92 3.16 8.16
C LEU A 69 -25.26 3.90 8.13
N ASP A 70 -26.18 3.63 9.06
CA ASP A 70 -27.48 4.31 9.10
C ASP A 70 -27.35 5.79 9.48
N ALA A 71 -26.49 6.11 10.45
CA ALA A 71 -26.18 7.48 10.81
C ALA A 71 -25.46 8.22 9.68
N ALA A 72 -24.52 7.55 9.00
CA ALA A 72 -23.85 8.08 7.84
C ALA A 72 -24.84 8.39 6.71
N GLU A 73 -25.73 7.45 6.38
CA GLU A 73 -26.80 7.62 5.40
C GLU A 73 -27.69 8.81 5.72
N ALA A 74 -28.14 8.95 6.97
CA ALA A 74 -29.01 10.04 7.37
C ALA A 74 -28.35 11.41 7.15
N HIS A 75 -27.11 11.59 7.62
CA HIS A 75 -26.38 12.85 7.45
C HIS A 75 -26.06 13.14 5.98
N LEU A 76 -25.55 12.15 5.24
CA LEU A 76 -25.10 12.33 3.87
C LEU A 76 -26.27 12.49 2.90
N THR A 77 -27.41 11.83 3.13
CA THR A 77 -28.63 12.04 2.33
C THR A 77 -29.16 13.45 2.53
N ALA A 78 -29.22 13.93 3.78
CA ALA A 78 -29.63 15.31 4.06
C ALA A 78 -28.66 16.34 3.44
N ALA A 79 -27.35 16.06 3.42
CA ALA A 79 -26.38 16.90 2.72
C ALA A 79 -26.57 16.86 1.20
N HIS A 80 -26.86 15.69 0.63
CA HIS A 80 -27.12 15.51 -0.79
C HIS A 80 -28.40 16.21 -1.27
N THR A 81 -29.45 16.22 -0.44
CA THR A 81 -30.68 16.98 -0.72
C THR A 81 -30.41 18.49 -0.78
N ALA A 82 -29.49 18.99 0.06
CA ALA A 82 -29.12 20.40 0.09
C ALA A 82 -28.21 20.80 -1.09
N ASP A 83 -27.29 19.92 -1.49
CA ASP A 83 -26.43 20.09 -2.65
C ASP A 83 -26.20 18.74 -3.34
N SER A 84 -26.99 18.49 -4.39
CA SER A 84 -26.95 17.24 -5.13
C SER A 84 -25.73 17.13 -6.06
N ALA A 85 -25.04 18.24 -6.34
CA ALA A 85 -23.84 18.27 -7.15
C ALA A 85 -22.57 17.96 -6.33
N ASN A 86 -22.63 18.02 -4.99
CA ASN A 86 -21.49 17.80 -4.12
C ASN A 86 -20.86 16.40 -4.32
N ARG A 87 -19.67 16.38 -4.94
CA ARG A 87 -19.00 15.13 -5.31
C ARG A 87 -18.47 14.35 -4.11
N GLU A 88 -18.06 15.01 -3.02
CA GLU A 88 -17.62 14.35 -1.78
C GLU A 88 -18.78 13.58 -1.14
N VAL A 89 -19.95 14.22 -1.03
CA VAL A 89 -21.17 13.59 -0.51
C VAL A 89 -21.60 12.41 -1.38
N ARG A 90 -21.60 12.57 -2.70
CA ARG A 90 -21.95 11.48 -3.64
C ARG A 90 -20.99 10.30 -3.54
N ASN A 91 -19.68 10.55 -3.41
CA ASN A 91 -18.69 9.51 -3.19
C ASN A 91 -18.97 8.77 -1.87
N ALA A 92 -19.23 9.50 -0.79
CA ALA A 92 -19.51 8.91 0.51
C ALA A 92 -20.82 8.12 0.52
N LEU A 93 -21.88 8.59 -0.15
CA LEU A 93 -23.13 7.84 -0.31
C LEU A 93 -22.93 6.56 -1.13
N ALA A 94 -22.13 6.60 -2.19
CA ALA A 94 -21.81 5.40 -2.98
C ALA A 94 -21.15 4.34 -2.10
N GLU A 95 -20.25 4.74 -1.22
CA GLU A 95 -19.57 3.86 -0.26
C GLU A 95 -20.53 3.34 0.83
N VAL A 96 -21.41 4.20 1.37
CA VAL A 96 -22.47 3.77 2.30
C VAL A 96 -23.31 2.66 1.67
N ARG A 97 -23.80 2.86 0.43
CA ARG A 97 -24.62 1.86 -0.27
C ARG A 97 -23.86 0.58 -0.57
N TYR A 98 -22.59 0.70 -0.95
CA TYR A 98 -21.71 -0.45 -1.14
C TYR A 98 -21.58 -1.27 0.14
N ARG A 99 -21.28 -0.64 1.28
CA ARG A 99 -21.14 -1.34 2.57
C ARG A 99 -22.45 -1.89 3.13
N GLN A 100 -23.57 -1.25 2.82
CA GLN A 100 -24.92 -1.77 3.09
C GLN A 100 -25.32 -2.91 2.14
N ARG A 101 -24.48 -3.26 1.15
CA ARG A 101 -24.76 -4.25 0.10
C ARG A 101 -25.98 -3.91 -0.76
N ARG A 102 -26.33 -2.62 -0.85
CA ARG A 102 -27.40 -2.07 -1.70
C ARG A 102 -26.82 -1.83 -3.10
N TRP A 103 -26.46 -2.91 -3.79
CA TRP A 103 -25.65 -2.87 -5.01
C TRP A 103 -26.26 -2.03 -6.14
N ALA A 104 -27.56 -2.12 -6.36
CA ALA A 104 -28.24 -1.33 -7.40
C ALA A 104 -28.13 0.18 -7.16
N GLU A 105 -28.29 0.63 -5.92
CA GLU A 105 -28.15 2.05 -5.57
C GLU A 105 -26.69 2.51 -5.62
N ALA A 106 -25.77 1.68 -5.15
CA ALA A 106 -24.34 1.93 -5.29
C ALA A 106 -23.93 2.02 -6.77
N ALA A 107 -24.49 1.18 -7.64
CA ALA A 107 -24.28 1.21 -9.08
C ALA A 107 -24.76 2.54 -9.69
N GLN A 108 -25.98 2.98 -9.34
CA GLN A 108 -26.53 4.24 -9.82
C GLN A 108 -25.66 5.44 -9.42
N LEU A 109 -25.23 5.50 -8.16
CA LEU A 109 -24.35 6.56 -7.66
C LEU A 109 -22.98 6.55 -8.36
N ASN A 110 -22.37 5.37 -8.52
CA ASN A 110 -21.09 5.23 -9.22
C ASN A 110 -21.20 5.62 -10.70
N ARG A 111 -22.28 5.25 -11.39
CA ARG A 111 -22.52 5.66 -12.78
C ARG A 111 -22.59 7.18 -12.89
N GLY A 112 -23.32 7.83 -11.99
CA GLY A 112 -23.40 9.29 -11.94
C GLY A 112 -22.08 9.98 -11.55
N LEU A 113 -21.13 9.27 -10.94
CA LEU A 113 -19.78 9.73 -10.63
C LEU A 113 -18.78 9.51 -11.80
N GLY A 114 -19.24 8.96 -12.92
CA GLY A 114 -18.42 8.61 -14.08
C GLY A 114 -17.68 7.28 -13.95
N ARG A 115 -18.03 6.44 -12.97
CA ARG A 115 -17.39 5.13 -12.72
C ARG A 115 -18.19 4.00 -13.35
N GLY A 116 -18.25 3.99 -14.70
CA GLY A 116 -19.05 3.04 -15.48
C GLY A 116 -18.74 1.57 -15.15
N ALA A 117 -17.46 1.19 -15.20
CA ALA A 117 -17.02 -0.18 -14.93
C ALA A 117 -17.41 -0.68 -13.52
N MET A 118 -17.27 0.18 -12.50
CA MET A 118 -17.74 -0.13 -11.15
C MET A 118 -19.26 -0.28 -11.11
N ALA A 119 -20.00 0.62 -11.76
CA ALA A 119 -21.45 0.56 -11.79
C ALA A 119 -21.97 -0.71 -12.46
N ASP A 120 -21.37 -1.11 -13.58
CA ASP A 120 -21.76 -2.30 -14.33
C ASP A 120 -21.43 -3.57 -13.53
N LYS A 121 -20.27 -3.61 -12.85
CA LYS A 121 -19.95 -4.67 -11.88
C LYS A 121 -21.03 -4.81 -10.81
N LEU A 122 -21.40 -3.71 -10.16
CA LEU A 122 -22.36 -3.73 -9.06
C LEU A 122 -23.79 -4.06 -9.54
N ALA A 123 -24.15 -3.68 -10.77
CA ALA A 123 -25.45 -4.01 -11.35
C ALA A 123 -25.58 -5.50 -11.71
N ASP A 124 -24.48 -6.16 -12.09
CA ASP A 124 -24.46 -7.57 -12.48
C ASP A 124 -24.34 -8.53 -11.29
N ILE A 125 -23.76 -8.10 -10.16
CA ILE A 125 -23.71 -8.91 -8.93
C ILE A 125 -25.12 -9.01 -8.34
N SER A 126 -25.88 -10.00 -8.83
CA SER A 126 -27.24 -10.32 -8.39
C SER A 126 -27.27 -11.23 -7.16
N ALA A 127 -26.20 -12.02 -6.95
CA ALA A 127 -26.06 -12.86 -5.77
C ALA A 127 -25.63 -12.03 -4.56
N PRO A 128 -26.26 -12.22 -3.38
CA PRO A 128 -25.81 -11.55 -2.17
C PRO A 128 -24.40 -12.00 -1.80
N LEU A 129 -23.59 -11.08 -1.30
CA LEU A 129 -22.30 -11.41 -0.69
C LEU A 129 -22.59 -12.17 0.62
N VAL A 130 -22.39 -13.50 0.59
CA VAL A 130 -22.63 -14.37 1.74
C VAL A 130 -21.30 -14.89 2.26
N ALA A 131 -21.06 -14.69 3.56
CA ALA A 131 -19.91 -15.19 4.27
C ALA A 131 -20.30 -16.36 5.17
N THR A 132 -19.57 -17.46 5.09
CA THR A 132 -19.75 -18.67 5.90
C THR A 132 -18.40 -19.18 6.35
N ILE A 133 -18.35 -19.91 7.47
CA ILE A 133 -17.11 -20.51 7.95
C ILE A 133 -17.38 -21.88 8.58
N GLU A 134 -16.63 -22.88 8.11
CA GLU A 134 -16.73 -24.26 8.59
C GLU A 134 -15.35 -24.83 8.96
N PRO A 135 -15.19 -25.44 10.15
CA PRO A 135 -16.18 -25.58 11.21
C PRO A 135 -16.53 -24.23 11.85
N ALA A 136 -17.72 -24.09 12.43
CA ALA A 136 -18.20 -22.84 13.06
C ALA A 136 -17.25 -22.23 14.11
N ARG A 137 -16.36 -23.02 14.70
CA ARG A 137 -15.32 -22.55 15.63
C ARG A 137 -14.25 -21.65 14.96
N GLY A 138 -14.20 -21.63 13.63
CA GLY A 138 -13.23 -20.88 12.85
C GLY A 138 -12.19 -21.75 12.15
N ALA A 139 -11.30 -21.09 11.40
CA ALA A 139 -10.22 -21.69 10.63
C ALA A 139 -8.90 -20.96 10.92
N ARG A 140 -7.81 -21.72 11.12
CA ARG A 140 -6.44 -21.20 11.17
C ARG A 140 -5.73 -21.60 9.89
N VAL A 141 -5.23 -20.62 9.15
CA VAL A 141 -4.56 -20.80 7.86
C VAL A 141 -3.12 -20.32 8.00
N PRO A 142 -2.12 -21.22 7.89
CA PRO A 142 -0.72 -20.84 8.04
C PRO A 142 -0.26 -19.98 6.86
N PHE A 143 0.65 -19.05 7.14
CA PHE A 143 1.38 -18.34 6.10
C PHE A 143 2.50 -19.22 5.53
N ALA A 144 2.78 -19.04 4.24
CA ALA A 144 3.85 -19.73 3.55
C ALA A 144 5.21 -19.31 4.11
N PRO A 145 6.09 -20.26 4.47
CA PRO A 145 7.40 -19.93 5.02
C PRO A 145 8.31 -19.29 3.98
N GLY A 146 9.24 -18.44 4.47
CA GLY A 146 10.25 -17.77 3.65
C GLY A 146 9.73 -16.60 2.81
N ALA A 147 8.45 -16.24 2.93
CA ALA A 147 7.90 -15.01 2.36
C ALA A 147 8.14 -13.82 3.31
N VAL A 148 8.39 -12.65 2.72
CA VAL A 148 8.45 -11.38 3.46
C VAL A 148 7.04 -10.92 3.80
N LEU A 149 6.11 -11.10 2.87
CA LEU A 149 4.70 -10.76 3.06
C LEU A 149 3.89 -12.00 3.45
N PRO A 150 2.78 -11.83 4.21
CA PRO A 150 1.92 -12.95 4.55
C PRO A 150 1.26 -13.50 3.28
N VAL A 151 1.57 -14.75 2.96
CA VAL A 151 1.04 -15.47 1.78
C VAL A 151 0.35 -16.73 2.24
N LEU A 152 -0.82 -17.05 1.70
CA LEU A 152 -1.62 -18.19 2.12
C LEU A 152 -2.26 -18.91 0.93
N ALA A 153 -2.65 -20.16 1.15
CA ALA A 153 -3.38 -20.95 0.18
C ALA A 153 -4.88 -20.62 0.23
N ALA A 154 -5.51 -20.56 -0.93
CA ALA A 154 -6.93 -20.29 -1.11
C ALA A 154 -7.49 -21.07 -2.30
N GLN A 155 -8.80 -20.96 -2.52
CA GLN A 155 -9.46 -21.40 -3.75
C GLN A 155 -10.37 -20.29 -4.27
N VAL A 156 -10.36 -20.05 -5.58
CA VAL A 156 -11.24 -19.09 -6.25
C VAL A 156 -11.97 -19.81 -7.36
N ASN A 157 -13.31 -19.77 -7.36
CA ASN A 157 -14.14 -20.57 -8.27
C ASN A 157 -13.73 -22.06 -8.32
N GLY A 158 -13.30 -22.62 -7.19
CA GLY A 158 -12.83 -24.02 -7.08
C GLY A 158 -11.39 -24.29 -7.57
N HIS A 159 -10.69 -23.29 -8.10
CA HIS A 159 -9.29 -23.41 -8.50
C HIS A 159 -8.36 -23.01 -7.36
N ALA A 160 -7.30 -23.78 -7.14
CA ALA A 160 -6.27 -23.44 -6.16
C ALA A 160 -5.58 -22.10 -6.49
N ALA A 161 -5.31 -21.31 -5.46
CA ALA A 161 -4.70 -19.99 -5.57
C ALA A 161 -3.71 -19.74 -4.42
N THR A 162 -2.64 -19.00 -4.72
CA THR A 162 -1.72 -18.44 -3.73
C THR A 162 -2.02 -16.96 -3.57
N LEU A 163 -2.52 -16.55 -2.41
CA LEU A 163 -2.96 -15.18 -2.16
C LEU A 163 -2.08 -14.48 -1.12
N LEU A 164 -1.77 -13.21 -1.37
CA LEU A 164 -1.07 -12.33 -0.45
C LEU A 164 -2.08 -11.58 0.44
N LEU A 165 -1.76 -11.30 1.70
CA LEU A 165 -2.61 -10.49 2.58
C LEU A 165 -2.14 -9.03 2.60
N ASP A 166 -2.99 -8.10 2.14
CA ASP A 166 -2.68 -6.68 2.05
C ASP A 166 -3.88 -5.82 2.50
N THR A 167 -3.82 -5.25 3.70
CA THR A 167 -4.85 -4.32 4.20
C THR A 167 -4.87 -2.97 3.46
N GLY A 168 -3.86 -2.69 2.63
CA GLY A 168 -3.84 -1.60 1.66
C GLY A 168 -4.62 -1.89 0.37
N ALA A 169 -5.22 -3.09 0.22
CA ALA A 169 -6.18 -3.39 -0.82
C ALA A 169 -7.62 -3.37 -0.26
N GLY A 170 -8.55 -2.77 -1.01
CA GLY A 170 -9.97 -2.76 -0.65
C GLY A 170 -10.67 -4.06 -0.96
N GLU A 171 -11.00 -4.27 -2.24
CA GLU A 171 -11.48 -5.57 -2.71
C GLU A 171 -10.33 -6.58 -2.87
N THR A 172 -10.68 -7.86 -3.01
CA THR A 172 -9.69 -8.87 -3.42
C THR A 172 -9.20 -8.56 -4.83
N ILE A 173 -7.90 -8.59 -5.07
CA ILE A 173 -7.30 -8.40 -6.39
C ILE A 173 -6.90 -9.77 -6.93
N LEU A 174 -7.22 -10.08 -8.18
CA LEU A 174 -6.78 -11.31 -8.85
C LEU A 174 -5.73 -10.99 -9.91
N ASP A 175 -4.74 -11.87 -10.06
CA ASP A 175 -3.78 -11.81 -11.16
C ASP A 175 -4.52 -11.86 -12.50
N THR A 176 -4.06 -11.07 -13.47
CA THR A 176 -4.70 -10.99 -14.78
C THR A 176 -4.77 -12.35 -15.49
N ALA A 177 -3.71 -13.17 -15.43
CA ALA A 177 -3.72 -14.48 -16.07
C ALA A 177 -4.58 -15.47 -15.29
N PHE A 178 -4.47 -15.48 -13.96
CA PHE A 178 -5.31 -16.32 -13.11
C PHE A 178 -6.81 -16.03 -13.29
N ALA A 179 -7.20 -14.76 -13.30
CA ALA A 179 -8.59 -14.33 -13.50
C ALA A 179 -9.17 -14.84 -14.83
N ARG A 180 -8.35 -14.91 -15.90
CA ARG A 180 -8.77 -15.52 -17.18
C ARG A 180 -8.95 -17.03 -17.05
N THR A 181 -8.00 -17.71 -16.42
CA THR A 181 -8.05 -19.17 -16.24
C THR A 181 -9.30 -19.63 -15.50
N ILE A 182 -9.71 -18.90 -14.46
CA ILE A 182 -10.86 -19.26 -13.63
C ILE A 182 -12.20 -18.70 -14.13
N GLY A 183 -12.20 -18.04 -15.29
CA GLY A 183 -13.40 -17.44 -15.88
C GLY A 183 -14.01 -16.31 -15.05
N ALA A 184 -13.20 -15.46 -14.40
CA ALA A 184 -13.72 -14.32 -13.66
C ALA A 184 -14.47 -13.36 -14.61
N ARG A 185 -15.63 -12.86 -14.18
CA ARG A 185 -16.38 -11.83 -14.94
C ARG A 185 -15.60 -10.52 -14.91
N ARG A 186 -15.68 -9.73 -15.99
CA ARG A 186 -14.93 -8.47 -16.17
C ARG A 186 -15.88 -7.38 -16.65
N TYR A 187 -15.74 -6.16 -16.13
CA TYR A 187 -16.68 -5.06 -16.37
C TYR A 187 -16.03 -3.77 -16.89
N GLY A 188 -14.71 -3.75 -17.02
CA GLY A 188 -13.96 -2.61 -17.59
C GLY A 188 -12.77 -2.17 -16.75
N VAL A 189 -12.01 -1.22 -17.29
CA VAL A 189 -10.75 -0.72 -16.74
C VAL A 189 -10.97 0.62 -16.01
N ASP A 190 -10.27 0.82 -14.90
CA ASP A 190 -10.12 2.11 -14.21
C ASP A 190 -8.62 2.30 -13.82
N SER A 191 -8.28 3.41 -13.15
CA SER A 191 -6.92 3.72 -12.72
C SER A 191 -6.85 4.31 -11.31
N ALA A 192 -5.76 4.00 -10.60
CA ALA A 192 -5.50 4.52 -9.25
C ALA A 192 -4.03 4.96 -9.11
N VAL A 193 -3.77 5.74 -8.05
CA VAL A 193 -2.42 6.11 -7.61
C VAL A 193 -2.01 5.19 -6.47
N PHE A 194 -0.85 4.54 -6.63
CA PHE A 194 -0.27 3.56 -5.72
C PHE A 194 0.99 4.12 -5.01
N ALA A 195 1.72 3.26 -4.31
CA ALA A 195 2.99 3.57 -3.65
C ALA A 195 3.96 4.37 -4.54
N GLY A 196 4.64 5.35 -3.94
CA GLY A 196 5.55 6.26 -4.67
C GLY A 196 4.85 7.18 -5.68
N GLY A 197 3.52 7.34 -5.62
CA GLY A 197 2.77 8.23 -6.52
C GLY A 197 2.56 7.68 -7.93
N ARG A 198 2.84 6.39 -8.15
CA ARG A 198 2.71 5.74 -9.47
C ARG A 198 1.26 5.53 -9.83
N ARG A 199 0.88 5.81 -11.09
CA ARG A 199 -0.45 5.49 -11.62
C ARG A 199 -0.41 4.14 -12.32
N ALA A 200 -1.35 3.27 -11.99
CA ALA A 200 -1.55 2.02 -12.71
C ALA A 200 -3.05 1.78 -12.96
N THR A 201 -3.33 1.00 -14.01
CA THR A 201 -4.67 0.58 -14.36
C THR A 201 -5.02 -0.74 -13.70
N TYR A 202 -6.29 -0.91 -13.37
CA TYR A 202 -6.86 -2.16 -12.88
C TYR A 202 -8.22 -2.38 -13.55
N GLU A 203 -8.71 -3.61 -13.54
CA GLU A 203 -10.03 -3.96 -14.07
C GLU A 203 -11.00 -4.30 -12.94
N HIS A 204 -12.27 -3.96 -13.12
CA HIS A 204 -13.34 -4.43 -12.26
C HIS A 204 -13.76 -5.84 -12.68
N GLY A 205 -13.93 -6.73 -11.70
CA GLY A 205 -14.39 -8.10 -11.94
C GLY A 205 -15.26 -8.67 -10.83
N SER A 206 -15.74 -9.89 -11.03
CA SER A 206 -16.42 -10.66 -9.99
C SER A 206 -16.13 -12.15 -10.13
N VAL A 207 -16.21 -12.86 -9.01
CA VAL A 207 -16.09 -14.32 -8.94
C VAL A 207 -17.22 -14.92 -8.12
N ASP A 208 -17.58 -16.16 -8.41
CA ASP A 208 -18.71 -16.82 -7.75
C ASP A 208 -18.36 -17.25 -6.34
N SER A 209 -17.10 -17.64 -6.09
CA SER A 209 -16.64 -18.02 -4.76
C SER A 209 -15.16 -17.75 -4.50
N LEU A 210 -14.86 -17.45 -3.23
CA LEU A 210 -13.52 -17.35 -2.67
C LEU A 210 -13.49 -18.11 -1.34
N VAL A 211 -12.53 -19.03 -1.19
CA VAL A 211 -12.39 -19.89 -0.02
C VAL A 211 -10.97 -19.78 0.54
N VAL A 212 -10.85 -19.54 1.84
CA VAL A 212 -9.58 -19.48 2.58
C VAL A 212 -9.71 -20.37 3.81
N GLY A 213 -9.04 -21.52 3.79
CA GLY A 213 -9.28 -22.57 4.78
C GLY A 213 -10.75 -22.98 4.82
N GLY A 214 -11.39 -22.78 5.97
CA GLY A 214 -12.82 -23.05 6.18
C GLY A 214 -13.76 -21.89 5.83
N ALA A 215 -13.22 -20.69 5.59
CA ALA A 215 -14.01 -19.48 5.34
C ALA A 215 -14.35 -19.37 3.86
N ARG A 216 -15.62 -19.18 3.53
CA ARG A 216 -16.13 -19.09 2.15
C ARG A 216 -16.96 -17.82 1.97
N LEU A 217 -16.63 -17.08 0.92
CA LEU A 217 -17.46 -16.00 0.36
C LEU A 217 -18.09 -16.46 -0.96
N ARG A 218 -19.33 -16.01 -1.23
CA ARG A 218 -20.02 -16.17 -2.52
C ARG A 218 -20.42 -14.81 -3.08
N GLY A 219 -20.46 -14.68 -4.41
CA GLY A 219 -20.84 -13.41 -5.08
C GLY A 219 -19.84 -12.30 -4.80
N VAL A 220 -18.56 -12.55 -5.06
CA VAL A 220 -17.45 -11.73 -4.57
C VAL A 220 -17.03 -10.69 -5.62
N PRO A 221 -17.19 -9.38 -5.36
CA PRO A 221 -16.57 -8.35 -6.18
C PRO A 221 -15.05 -8.42 -6.04
N VAL A 222 -14.35 -8.30 -7.16
CA VAL A 222 -12.89 -8.29 -7.21
C VAL A 222 -12.38 -7.17 -8.11
N LEU A 223 -11.09 -6.86 -7.94
CA LEU A 223 -10.31 -6.17 -8.96
C LEU A 223 -9.39 -7.16 -9.66
N ILE A 224 -8.91 -6.80 -10.84
CA ILE A 224 -7.97 -7.62 -11.63
C ILE A 224 -6.79 -6.74 -12.01
N GLN A 225 -5.59 -7.16 -11.62
CA GLN A 225 -4.34 -6.44 -11.88
C GLN A 225 -3.18 -7.44 -11.85
N ALA A 226 -2.11 -7.15 -12.59
CA ALA A 226 -0.91 -8.00 -12.56
C ALA A 226 -0.27 -8.02 -11.16
N THR A 227 0.01 -9.22 -10.66
CA THR A 227 0.59 -9.44 -9.32
C THR A 227 1.97 -10.10 -9.37
N SER A 228 2.49 -10.43 -10.55
CA SER A 228 3.79 -11.09 -10.73
C SER A 228 4.95 -10.34 -10.07
N GLN A 229 4.86 -9.02 -9.96
CA GLN A 229 5.83 -8.17 -9.25
C GLN A 229 6.00 -8.53 -7.77
N TYR A 230 5.02 -9.18 -7.13
CA TYR A 230 5.08 -9.54 -5.72
C TYR A 230 5.75 -10.90 -5.47
N ALA A 231 6.10 -11.66 -6.52
CA ALA A 231 6.72 -12.98 -6.35
C ALA A 231 7.97 -12.97 -5.46
N PRO A 232 8.90 -11.99 -5.53
CA PRO A 232 10.04 -11.92 -4.62
C PRO A 232 9.61 -11.79 -3.15
N ALA A 233 8.62 -10.94 -2.86
CA ALA A 233 8.09 -10.76 -1.52
C ALA A 233 7.30 -11.99 -1.02
N ALA A 234 6.80 -12.81 -1.94
CA ALA A 234 6.14 -14.10 -1.68
C ALA A 234 7.12 -15.29 -1.58
N GLY A 235 8.42 -15.04 -1.45
CA GLY A 235 9.44 -16.08 -1.39
C GLY A 235 9.62 -16.83 -2.71
N GLY A 236 9.52 -16.11 -3.83
CA GLY A 236 9.62 -16.65 -5.19
C GLY A 236 8.36 -17.31 -5.74
N ARG A 237 7.27 -17.38 -4.94
CA ARG A 237 6.02 -18.01 -5.36
C ARG A 237 5.26 -17.12 -6.33
N ARG A 238 4.55 -17.75 -7.27
CA ARG A 238 3.50 -17.06 -8.02
C ARG A 238 2.45 -16.55 -7.05
N VAL A 239 2.02 -15.30 -7.24
CA VAL A 239 0.93 -14.69 -6.49
C VAL A 239 -0.28 -14.62 -7.41
N ASP A 240 -1.31 -15.41 -7.13
CA ASP A 240 -2.53 -15.48 -7.94
C ASP A 240 -3.53 -14.38 -7.57
N GLY A 241 -3.29 -13.67 -6.47
CA GLY A 241 -4.10 -12.54 -6.04
C GLY A 241 -3.71 -12.00 -4.66
N ILE A 242 -4.49 -11.03 -4.20
CA ILE A 242 -4.30 -10.29 -2.96
C ILE A 242 -5.64 -10.23 -2.22
N ILE A 243 -5.66 -10.68 -0.98
CA ILE A 243 -6.79 -10.54 -0.05
C ILE A 243 -6.68 -9.18 0.63
N GLY A 244 -7.72 -8.37 0.41
CA GLY A 244 -7.87 -7.05 1.00
C GLY A 244 -8.81 -6.97 2.19
N THR A 245 -9.00 -5.75 2.68
CA THR A 245 -9.88 -5.41 3.80
C THR A 245 -11.32 -5.88 3.58
N GLY A 246 -11.83 -5.85 2.34
CA GLY A 246 -13.19 -6.29 2.01
C GLY A 246 -13.47 -7.77 2.34
N PHE A 247 -12.47 -8.64 2.19
CA PHE A 247 -12.55 -10.04 2.63
C PHE A 247 -12.45 -10.14 4.16
N LEU A 248 -11.45 -9.48 4.75
CA LEU A 248 -11.19 -9.54 6.19
C LEU A 248 -12.39 -9.02 7.00
N ALA A 249 -13.10 -8.02 6.49
CA ALA A 249 -14.28 -7.43 7.10
C ALA A 249 -15.51 -8.34 7.11
N GLN A 250 -15.48 -9.50 6.43
CA GLN A 250 -16.56 -10.47 6.49
C GLN A 250 -16.46 -11.42 7.70
N PHE A 251 -15.31 -11.43 8.39
CA PHE A 251 -15.01 -12.33 9.50
C PHE A 251 -14.41 -11.56 10.67
N ARG A 252 -14.37 -12.18 11.85
CA ARG A 252 -13.40 -11.76 12.86
C ARG A 252 -12.04 -12.30 12.43
N SER A 253 -11.21 -11.40 11.91
CA SER A 253 -9.93 -11.75 11.29
C SER A 253 -8.77 -11.41 12.22
N THR A 254 -7.99 -12.42 12.62
CA THR A 254 -6.78 -12.25 13.43
C THR A 254 -5.56 -12.60 12.61
N ILE A 255 -4.68 -11.62 12.43
CA ILE A 255 -3.37 -11.80 11.78
C ILE A 255 -2.37 -12.08 12.90
N ASP A 256 -2.02 -13.35 13.09
CA ASP A 256 -1.06 -13.82 14.07
C ASP A 256 0.34 -13.76 13.45
N PHE A 257 1.03 -12.63 13.60
CA PHE A 257 2.34 -12.41 12.99
C PHE A 257 3.41 -13.32 13.60
N GLY A 258 3.46 -13.41 14.94
CA GLY A 258 4.40 -14.29 15.63
C GLY A 258 4.16 -15.77 15.33
N GLY A 259 2.88 -16.18 15.26
CA GLY A 259 2.47 -17.55 14.95
C GLY A 259 2.33 -17.84 13.46
N SER A 260 2.69 -16.88 12.60
CA SER A 260 2.65 -16.96 11.13
C SER A 260 1.36 -17.55 10.57
N ALA A 261 0.20 -17.02 10.96
CA ALA A 261 -1.09 -17.50 10.46
C ALA A 261 -2.18 -16.42 10.42
N LEU A 262 -3.16 -16.62 9.54
CA LEU A 262 -4.44 -15.95 9.57
C LEU A 262 -5.46 -16.83 10.30
N VAL A 263 -6.08 -16.33 11.36
CA VAL A 263 -7.19 -16.98 12.03
C VAL A 263 -8.48 -16.25 11.65
N LEU A 264 -9.44 -17.00 11.12
CA LEU A 264 -10.76 -16.52 10.74
C LEU A 264 -11.79 -17.16 11.68
N ALA A 265 -12.69 -16.36 12.22
CA ALA A 265 -13.80 -16.82 13.04
C ALA A 265 -15.10 -16.10 12.62
N PRO A 266 -16.28 -16.63 13.01
CA PRO A 266 -17.50 -15.84 12.95
C PRO A 266 -17.31 -14.50 13.68
N ARG A 267 -18.03 -13.48 13.20
CA ARG A 267 -18.06 -12.17 13.87
C ARG A 267 -18.60 -12.37 15.28
N ALA A 268 -17.81 -11.97 16.28
CA ALA A 268 -18.11 -12.19 17.70
C ALA A 268 -17.88 -10.90 18.49
N PRO A 269 -18.68 -10.63 19.54
CA PRO A 269 -18.83 -9.27 20.07
C PRO A 269 -17.82 -8.85 21.15
N THR A 270 -16.96 -9.75 21.66
CA THR A 270 -16.22 -9.46 22.90
C THR A 270 -14.71 -9.72 22.76
N PRO A 271 -13.86 -8.69 22.99
CA PRO A 271 -12.42 -8.86 23.14
C PRO A 271 -12.06 -9.72 24.37
N PRO A 272 -10.97 -10.49 24.33
CA PRO A 272 -10.45 -11.16 25.51
C PRO A 272 -9.97 -10.17 26.58
N SER A 273 -10.00 -10.60 27.84
CA SER A 273 -9.53 -9.80 28.98
C SER A 273 -8.02 -9.56 28.89
N GLY A 274 -7.57 -8.32 29.13
CA GLY A 274 -6.15 -7.94 29.12
C GLY A 274 -5.56 -7.61 27.74
N ALA A 275 -6.35 -7.69 26.67
CA ALA A 275 -5.92 -7.27 25.34
C ALA A 275 -5.80 -5.74 25.21
N VAL A 276 -4.87 -5.27 24.37
CA VAL A 276 -4.81 -3.85 23.99
C VAL A 276 -5.90 -3.60 22.95
N VAL A 277 -6.85 -2.72 23.27
CA VAL A 277 -7.97 -2.39 22.37
C VAL A 277 -7.81 -0.96 21.86
N LEU A 278 -7.65 -0.82 20.55
CA LEU A 278 -7.41 0.45 19.87
C LEU A 278 -8.61 0.79 18.98
N PRO A 279 -9.15 2.02 19.03
CA PRO A 279 -10.13 2.45 18.04
C PRO A 279 -9.48 2.53 16.65
N ILE A 280 -10.21 2.08 15.64
CA ILE A 280 -9.82 2.23 14.24
C ILE A 280 -10.92 2.94 13.45
N TRP A 281 -10.54 3.51 12.32
CA TRP A 281 -11.44 4.14 11.37
C TRP A 281 -11.15 3.61 9.97
N LEU A 282 -12.19 3.33 9.20
CA LEU A 282 -12.05 2.91 7.80
C LEU A 282 -12.17 4.15 6.91
N LEU A 283 -11.03 4.79 6.63
CA LEU A 283 -11.01 5.97 5.76
C LEU A 283 -11.14 5.54 4.31
N GLY A 284 -12.01 6.25 3.57
CA GLY A 284 -12.39 5.85 2.23
C GLY A 284 -13.13 4.51 2.25
N ASP A 285 -12.71 3.60 1.38
CA ASP A 285 -13.26 2.26 1.19
C ASP A 285 -12.51 1.18 1.98
N HIS A 286 -11.24 1.38 2.34
CA HIS A 286 -10.43 0.29 2.91
C HIS A 286 -9.27 0.67 3.84
N PHE A 287 -8.93 1.95 4.00
CA PHE A 287 -7.75 2.32 4.79
C PHE A 287 -8.03 2.24 6.29
N ILE A 288 -7.62 1.12 6.90
CA ILE A 288 -7.68 0.90 8.34
C ILE A 288 -6.72 1.89 9.01
N THR A 289 -7.28 2.89 9.67
CA THR A 289 -6.53 4.03 10.23
C THR A 289 -6.62 4.02 11.74
N LEU A 290 -5.53 4.32 12.43
CA LEU A 290 -5.44 4.34 13.88
C LEU A 290 -4.55 5.48 14.37
N ARG A 291 -4.75 5.89 15.63
CA ARG A 291 -3.91 6.92 16.25
C ARG A 291 -2.57 6.35 16.70
N ALA A 292 -1.52 7.12 16.46
CA ALA A 292 -0.16 6.83 16.87
C ALA A 292 0.54 8.11 17.33
N GLU A 293 1.74 7.92 17.89
CA GLU A 293 2.68 8.98 18.18
C GLU A 293 4.03 8.62 17.54
N ALA A 294 4.54 9.50 16.68
CA ALA A 294 5.83 9.34 16.01
C ALA A 294 6.80 10.38 16.58
N ALA A 295 7.76 9.95 17.39
CA ALA A 295 8.72 10.82 18.09
C ALA A 295 8.04 11.99 18.85
N GLY A 296 6.99 11.71 19.64
CA GLY A 296 6.26 12.75 20.38
C GLY A 296 5.18 13.47 19.57
N ILE A 297 5.05 13.19 18.27
CA ILE A 297 4.10 13.87 17.38
C ILE A 297 2.84 13.01 17.22
N PRO A 298 1.67 13.45 17.72
CA PRO A 298 0.41 12.76 17.49
C PRO A 298 0.08 12.72 16.00
N THR A 299 -0.30 11.55 15.49
CA THR A 299 -0.60 11.35 14.08
C THR A 299 -1.60 10.21 13.84
N LEU A 300 -2.13 10.12 12.62
CA LEU A 300 -2.86 8.96 12.12
C LEU A 300 -1.94 8.12 11.25
N LEU A 301 -1.98 6.80 11.45
CA LEU A 301 -1.30 5.84 10.59
C LEU A 301 -2.31 4.92 9.93
N VAL A 302 -2.02 4.53 8.69
CA VAL A 302 -2.73 3.46 8.00
C VAL A 302 -2.02 2.13 8.32
N PHE A 303 -2.78 1.15 8.78
CA PHE A 303 -2.30 -0.21 8.95
C PHE A 303 -2.22 -0.92 7.60
N ASP A 304 -1.01 -1.18 7.14
CA ASP A 304 -0.70 -1.72 5.81
C ASP A 304 0.18 -2.98 5.92
N THR A 305 -0.45 -4.14 5.77
CA THR A 305 0.28 -5.42 5.79
C THR A 305 1.03 -5.72 4.51
N GLY A 306 0.76 -5.02 3.41
CA GLY A 306 1.36 -5.19 2.08
C GLY A 306 2.74 -4.55 1.91
N LEU A 307 3.30 -3.95 2.96
CA LEU A 307 4.63 -3.35 2.93
C LEU A 307 5.75 -4.40 2.78
N ALA A 308 6.28 -4.59 1.57
CA ALA A 308 7.32 -5.56 1.26
C ALA A 308 8.73 -5.16 1.78
N MET A 309 8.92 -5.08 3.10
CA MET A 309 10.21 -4.81 3.74
C MET A 309 10.47 -5.81 4.87
N PRO A 310 11.53 -6.65 4.79
CA PRO A 310 11.93 -7.52 5.90
C PRO A 310 12.19 -6.74 7.18
N GLY A 311 11.44 -7.04 8.25
CA GLY A 311 11.55 -6.35 9.54
C GLY A 311 11.09 -4.89 9.51
N GLY A 312 10.56 -4.42 8.39
CA GLY A 312 10.17 -3.05 8.21
C GLY A 312 8.83 -2.73 8.83
N ALA A 313 8.76 -1.64 9.56
CA ALA A 313 7.63 -1.36 10.45
C ALA A 313 6.89 -0.05 10.13
N PHE A 314 7.57 0.95 9.56
CA PHE A 314 7.01 2.29 9.44
C PHE A 314 7.42 2.99 8.13
N VAL A 315 6.46 3.65 7.48
CA VAL A 315 6.69 4.52 6.31
C VAL A 315 6.13 5.89 6.62
N PRO A 316 6.95 6.82 7.15
CA PRO A 316 6.48 8.16 7.46
C PRO A 316 6.17 8.98 6.22
N SER A 317 5.21 9.90 6.35
CA SER A 317 5.04 11.01 5.42
C SER A 317 6.25 11.95 5.49
N GLU A 318 6.44 12.77 4.45
CA GLU A 318 7.47 13.80 4.45
C GLU A 318 7.28 14.80 5.60
N GLY A 319 6.02 15.10 5.94
CA GLY A 319 5.68 15.95 7.08
C GLY A 319 6.17 15.38 8.42
N ILE A 320 6.01 14.07 8.65
CA ILE A 320 6.53 13.42 9.85
C ILE A 320 8.06 13.42 9.88
N VAL A 321 8.73 13.07 8.78
CA VAL A 321 10.20 13.10 8.70
C VAL A 321 10.75 14.48 9.09
N LYS A 322 10.16 15.55 8.54
CA LYS A 322 10.59 16.93 8.82
C LYS A 322 10.35 17.32 10.29
N ARG A 323 9.15 17.07 10.82
CA ARG A 323 8.78 17.49 12.18
C ARG A 323 9.51 16.69 13.27
N SER A 324 9.82 15.42 13.03
CA SER A 324 10.53 14.59 14.00
C SER A 324 12.05 14.82 14.00
N GLY A 325 12.59 15.52 13.00
CA GLY A 325 14.04 15.65 12.82
C GLY A 325 14.73 14.32 12.49
N ALA A 326 13.99 13.35 11.94
CA ALA A 326 14.52 12.05 11.54
C ALA A 326 15.66 12.20 10.52
N GLN A 327 16.77 11.50 10.79
CA GLN A 327 17.95 11.50 9.93
C GLN A 327 17.79 10.43 8.84
N VAL A 328 17.39 10.86 7.66
CA VAL A 328 17.27 10.00 6.48
C VAL A 328 18.56 10.12 5.67
N GLY A 329 19.25 8.99 5.46
CA GLY A 329 20.47 8.94 4.66
C GLY A 329 20.24 9.13 3.16
N SER A 330 21.29 8.93 2.37
CA SER A 330 21.24 9.01 0.90
C SER A 330 21.22 7.64 0.19
N ALA A 331 21.40 6.54 0.93
CA ALA A 331 21.48 5.19 0.41
C ALA A 331 20.09 4.65 0.02
N ALA A 332 19.60 5.11 -1.13
CA ALA A 332 18.34 4.67 -1.68
C ALA A 332 18.45 3.28 -2.33
N VAL A 333 17.46 2.44 -2.07
CA VAL A 333 17.29 1.12 -2.68
C VAL A 333 16.01 1.09 -3.52
N SER A 334 15.91 0.11 -4.41
CA SER A 334 14.68 -0.14 -5.16
C SER A 334 13.80 -1.10 -4.37
N GLY A 335 12.57 -0.69 -4.08
CA GLY A 335 11.48 -1.52 -3.57
C GLY A 335 10.41 -1.77 -4.64
N ILE A 336 9.38 -2.53 -4.28
CA ILE A 336 8.24 -2.88 -5.14
C ILE A 336 6.96 -2.40 -4.46
N GLY A 337 6.11 -1.68 -5.19
CA GLY A 337 4.77 -1.29 -4.76
C GLY A 337 3.71 -1.58 -5.85
N GLY A 338 2.45 -1.30 -5.56
CA GLY A 338 1.34 -1.64 -6.48
C GLY A 338 1.43 -1.03 -7.89
N GLY A 339 2.12 0.10 -8.03
CA GLY A 339 2.40 0.74 -9.32
C GLY A 339 3.78 0.45 -9.90
N GLY A 340 4.48 -0.58 -9.40
CA GLY A 340 5.81 -0.99 -9.86
C GLY A 340 6.96 -0.56 -8.93
N ALA A 341 8.16 -0.40 -9.50
CA ALA A 341 9.37 -0.08 -8.74
C ALA A 341 9.29 1.32 -8.09
N VAL A 342 9.62 1.36 -6.80
CA VAL A 342 9.66 2.58 -5.96
C VAL A 342 11.06 2.76 -5.38
N ARG A 343 11.59 3.98 -5.43
CA ARG A 343 12.87 4.30 -4.77
C ARG A 343 12.59 4.65 -3.31
N VAL A 344 13.26 3.97 -2.39
CA VAL A 344 13.06 4.14 -0.95
C VAL A 344 14.40 4.24 -0.24
N THR A 345 14.45 4.98 0.87
CA THR A 345 15.65 5.05 1.72
C THR A 345 15.33 4.43 3.08
N PRO A 346 15.94 3.28 3.42
CA PRO A 346 15.84 2.69 4.75
C PRO A 346 16.59 3.54 5.79
N PHE A 347 16.01 3.69 6.97
CA PHE A 347 16.63 4.37 8.11
C PHE A 347 15.99 3.91 9.43
N GLN A 348 16.60 4.28 10.57
CA GLN A 348 16.04 4.00 11.89
C GLN A 348 15.25 5.21 12.40
N PHE A 349 13.95 5.04 12.62
CA PHE A 349 13.09 6.05 13.21
C PHE A 349 13.09 5.90 14.73
N GLN A 350 13.22 7.00 15.47
CA GLN A 350 13.66 6.96 16.87
C GLN A 350 12.66 6.26 17.79
N LYS A 351 11.37 6.62 17.70
CA LYS A 351 10.30 6.05 18.52
C LYS A 351 8.97 6.11 17.80
N LEU A 352 8.23 5.01 17.81
CA LEU A 352 6.85 4.92 17.36
C LEU A 352 6.00 4.27 18.46
N ALA A 353 4.87 4.88 18.80
CA ALA A 353 3.93 4.37 19.78
C ALA A 353 2.52 4.27 19.19
N ILE A 354 1.85 3.14 19.45
CA ILE A 354 0.46 2.90 19.08
C ILE A 354 -0.26 2.43 20.35
N GLY A 355 -1.05 3.32 20.94
CA GLY A 355 -1.59 3.13 22.29
C GLY A 355 -0.46 2.82 23.28
N PRO A 356 -0.55 1.74 24.09
CA PRO A 356 0.49 1.36 25.04
C PRO A 356 1.67 0.60 24.42
N ILE A 357 1.65 0.33 23.10
CA ILE A 357 2.71 -0.45 22.43
C ILE A 357 3.73 0.54 21.89
N GLU A 358 4.95 0.48 22.42
CA GLU A 358 6.06 1.32 21.99
C GLU A 358 7.16 0.50 21.31
N ARG A 359 7.80 1.08 20.30
CA ARG A 359 9.02 0.57 19.66
C ARG A 359 10.00 1.72 19.50
N THR A 360 11.27 1.45 19.76
CA THR A 360 12.40 2.35 19.46
C THR A 360 13.23 1.75 18.33
N ASP A 361 14.05 2.58 17.69
CA ASP A 361 14.93 2.17 16.58
C ASP A 361 14.15 1.37 15.51
N VAL A 362 13.06 1.99 15.06
CA VAL A 362 12.07 1.40 14.17
C VAL A 362 12.58 1.46 12.74
N LEU A 363 12.85 0.30 12.14
CA LEU A 363 13.25 0.22 10.74
C LEU A 363 12.15 0.79 9.83
N SER A 364 12.49 1.86 9.12
CA SER A 364 11.55 2.71 8.40
C SER A 364 11.98 3.00 6.96
N LEU A 365 11.03 3.31 6.07
CA LEU A 365 11.31 3.72 4.68
C LEU A 365 10.86 5.17 4.43
N ALA A 366 11.80 6.02 4.02
CA ALA A 366 11.47 7.31 3.42
C ALA A 366 11.21 7.16 1.91
N GLY A 367 10.33 7.99 1.36
CA GLY A 367 10.06 8.07 -0.08
C GLY A 367 9.02 7.09 -0.64
N ALA A 368 8.53 6.14 0.17
CA ALA A 368 7.51 5.17 -0.25
C ALA A 368 6.06 5.67 -0.04
N PHE A 369 5.86 6.58 0.93
CA PHE A 369 4.54 7.09 1.30
C PHE A 369 3.86 7.80 0.11
N PRO A 370 2.62 7.44 -0.28
CA PRO A 370 1.91 8.16 -1.33
C PRO A 370 1.52 9.57 -0.85
N ALA A 371 2.17 10.62 -1.37
CA ALA A 371 1.94 12.00 -0.93
C ALA A 371 0.46 12.44 -0.98
N VAL A 372 -0.31 11.94 -1.94
CA VAL A 372 -1.76 12.23 -2.05
C VAL A 372 -2.52 11.74 -0.80
N LEU A 373 -2.10 10.63 -0.21
CA LEU A 373 -2.76 10.03 0.95
C LEU A 373 -2.66 10.92 2.19
N GLU A 374 -1.64 11.77 2.31
CA GLU A 374 -1.41 12.63 3.48
C GLU A 374 -2.63 13.49 3.82
N ARG A 375 -3.36 13.98 2.80
CA ARG A 375 -4.51 14.88 2.97
C ARG A 375 -5.77 14.44 2.24
N ARG A 376 -5.77 13.25 1.61
CA ARG A 376 -6.85 12.78 0.73
C ARG A 376 -8.24 12.83 1.37
N PHE A 377 -8.32 12.58 2.67
CA PHE A 377 -9.57 12.45 3.42
C PHE A 377 -9.88 13.66 4.31
N GLY A 378 -9.12 14.76 4.19
CA GLY A 378 -9.21 15.92 5.08
C GLY A 378 -8.51 15.73 6.42
N ALA A 379 -8.44 14.50 6.95
CA ALA A 379 -7.55 14.15 8.07
C ALA A 379 -6.09 13.99 7.58
N GLU A 380 -5.13 14.43 8.39
CA GLU A 380 -3.70 14.30 8.13
C GLU A 380 -3.19 12.91 8.51
N ILE A 381 -2.79 12.13 7.50
CA ILE A 381 -2.20 10.80 7.66
C ILE A 381 -0.68 10.95 7.66
N GLY A 382 -0.02 10.63 8.77
CA GLY A 382 1.43 10.79 8.92
C GLY A 382 2.26 9.59 8.48
N GLY A 383 1.64 8.49 8.06
CA GLY A 383 2.40 7.36 7.53
C GLY A 383 1.62 6.05 7.42
N LEU A 384 2.34 5.00 7.06
CA LEU A 384 1.88 3.61 7.07
C LEU A 384 2.61 2.87 8.19
N VAL A 385 1.90 2.01 8.91
CA VAL A 385 2.47 1.04 9.85
C VAL A 385 2.19 -0.37 9.37
N SER A 386 3.20 -1.23 9.38
CA SER A 386 3.11 -2.57 8.82
C SER A 386 3.21 -3.67 9.87
N HIS A 387 3.17 -4.91 9.38
CA HIS A 387 3.37 -6.11 10.18
C HIS A 387 4.69 -6.12 10.97
N GLY A 388 5.74 -5.42 10.52
CA GLY A 388 7.01 -5.34 11.26
C GLY A 388 6.88 -4.70 12.64
N PHE A 389 5.95 -3.75 12.82
CA PHE A 389 5.69 -3.15 14.15
C PHE A 389 5.04 -4.16 15.11
N PHE A 390 4.22 -5.05 14.55
CA PHE A 390 3.42 -6.05 15.26
C PHE A 390 4.01 -7.47 15.18
N ALA A 391 5.30 -7.63 14.84
CA ALA A 391 5.89 -8.93 14.49
C ALA A 391 5.77 -9.99 15.59
N ASP A 392 5.71 -9.58 16.87
CA ASP A 392 5.55 -10.43 18.06
C ASP A 392 4.08 -10.55 18.53
N ARG A 393 3.11 -10.09 17.74
CA ARG A 393 1.72 -9.92 18.14
C ARG A 393 0.73 -10.66 17.25
N ALA A 394 -0.44 -10.90 17.81
CA ALA A 394 -1.65 -11.20 17.06
C ALA A 394 -2.52 -9.94 17.00
N VAL A 395 -2.95 -9.57 15.80
CA VAL A 395 -3.79 -8.39 15.55
C VAL A 395 -5.14 -8.84 15.03
N THR A 396 -6.18 -8.67 15.85
CA THR A 396 -7.57 -8.92 15.47
C THR A 396 -8.25 -7.64 15.00
N LEU A 397 -8.88 -7.71 13.84
CA LEU A 397 -9.67 -6.63 13.26
C LEU A 397 -11.15 -6.88 13.51
N ASP A 398 -11.77 -6.03 14.31
CA ASP A 398 -13.21 -6.01 14.57
C ASP A 398 -13.84 -4.82 13.85
N PHE A 399 -14.45 -5.10 12.69
CA PHE A 399 -15.12 -4.09 11.88
C PHE A 399 -16.54 -3.77 12.37
N ASP A 400 -17.11 -4.56 13.29
CA ASP A 400 -18.41 -4.24 13.90
C ASP A 400 -18.24 -3.12 14.94
N ALA A 401 -17.29 -3.31 15.85
CA ALA A 401 -17.01 -2.33 16.90
C ALA A 401 -16.00 -1.26 16.46
N MET A 402 -15.43 -1.40 15.25
CA MET A 402 -14.33 -0.58 14.73
C MET A 402 -13.16 -0.50 15.68
N ARG A 403 -12.62 -1.68 16.03
CA ARG A 403 -11.50 -1.85 16.95
C ARG A 403 -10.41 -2.74 16.35
N MET A 404 -9.17 -2.42 16.68
CA MET A 404 -8.03 -3.31 16.55
C MET A 404 -7.70 -3.85 17.95
N ILE A 405 -7.70 -5.17 18.10
CA ILE A 405 -7.37 -5.84 19.35
C ILE A 405 -5.99 -6.47 19.16
N VAL A 406 -5.04 -6.10 20.03
CA VAL A 406 -3.65 -6.53 19.94
C VAL A 406 -3.29 -7.35 21.17
N GLU A 407 -2.80 -8.56 20.93
CA GLU A 407 -2.44 -9.53 21.95
C GLU A 407 -1.01 -10.03 21.70
N PRO A 408 -0.29 -10.51 22.74
CA PRO A 408 0.89 -11.34 22.52
C PRO A 408 0.55 -12.48 21.55
N SER A 409 1.45 -12.79 20.63
CA SER A 409 1.24 -13.96 19.77
C SER A 409 1.15 -15.25 20.61
N SER A 410 0.30 -16.18 20.17
CA SER A 410 0.10 -17.48 20.82
C SER A 410 1.30 -18.43 20.70
N ALA A 411 2.28 -18.10 19.84
CA ALA A 411 3.53 -18.83 19.70
C ALA A 411 4.68 -18.05 20.35
N ALA A 412 5.61 -18.78 20.97
CA ALA A 412 6.89 -18.19 21.35
C ALA A 412 7.55 -17.59 20.10
N PRO A 413 8.19 -16.41 20.19
CA PRO A 413 8.89 -15.83 19.04
C PRO A 413 9.86 -16.89 18.50
N PRO A 414 9.98 -17.06 17.16
CA PRO A 414 11.01 -17.93 16.62
C PRO A 414 12.34 -17.51 17.25
N SER A 415 13.05 -18.45 17.87
CA SER A 415 14.39 -18.17 18.38
C SER A 415 15.16 -17.53 17.23
N ARG A 416 15.72 -16.33 17.45
CA ARG A 416 16.83 -15.89 16.60
C ARG A 416 17.84 -17.02 16.68
N ALA A 417 17.95 -17.82 15.62
CA ALA A 417 19.15 -18.61 15.44
C ALA A 417 20.30 -17.60 15.54
N PRO A 418 21.30 -17.82 16.42
CA PRO A 418 22.56 -17.13 16.26
C PRO A 418 22.98 -17.33 14.81
N ALA A 419 23.62 -16.33 14.20
CA ALA A 419 24.31 -16.55 12.94
C ALA A 419 25.36 -17.65 13.19
N GLU A 420 25.01 -18.90 12.94
CA GLU A 420 25.94 -20.01 12.93
C GLU A 420 26.85 -19.79 11.72
N ALA A 421 28.11 -19.48 12.01
CA ALA A 421 29.19 -19.65 11.06
C ALA A 421 29.24 -21.15 10.69
N GLY A 422 28.66 -21.49 9.53
CA GLY A 422 28.74 -22.84 8.98
C GLY A 422 30.20 -23.24 8.69
N PRO A 423 30.54 -24.54 8.75
CA PRO A 423 31.91 -24.99 8.62
C PRO A 423 32.42 -24.81 7.18
N SER A 424 33.67 -24.38 7.09
CA SER A 424 34.45 -24.30 5.86
C SER A 424 34.53 -25.68 5.20
N ALA A 425 33.76 -25.88 4.14
CA ALA A 425 33.94 -26.99 3.20
C ALA A 425 34.82 -26.49 2.06
N ASN A 426 36.06 -26.97 2.01
CA ASN A 426 36.99 -26.82 0.89
C ASN A 426 36.34 -27.38 -0.39
N LEU A 427 35.86 -26.49 -1.25
CA LEU A 427 35.59 -26.78 -2.66
C LEU A 427 36.68 -26.11 -3.50
N PRO A 428 37.20 -26.77 -4.55
CA PRO A 428 38.23 -26.20 -5.39
C PRO A 428 37.71 -24.94 -6.08
N ALA A 429 38.52 -23.88 -6.06
CA ALA A 429 38.20 -22.61 -6.69
C ALA A 429 37.88 -22.79 -8.19
N PRO A 430 36.77 -22.25 -8.71
CA PRO A 430 36.55 -22.23 -10.14
C PRO A 430 37.60 -21.35 -10.82
N ALA A 431 38.09 -21.80 -11.97
CA ALA A 431 39.03 -21.03 -12.79
C ALA A 431 38.45 -19.65 -13.12
N VAL A 432 39.23 -18.60 -12.85
CA VAL A 432 38.90 -17.20 -13.17
C VAL A 432 38.76 -17.06 -14.70
N PRO A 433 37.60 -16.64 -15.23
CA PRO A 433 37.48 -16.33 -16.65
C PRO A 433 38.44 -15.18 -17.01
N GLN A 434 39.25 -15.34 -18.05
CA GLN A 434 40.12 -14.26 -18.54
C GLN A 434 39.28 -13.03 -18.89
N ALA A 435 39.61 -11.89 -18.27
CA ALA A 435 38.95 -10.62 -18.54
C ALA A 435 39.15 -10.21 -20.01
N LEU A 436 38.07 -9.81 -20.70
CA LEU A 436 38.15 -9.33 -22.09
C LEU A 436 39.08 -8.11 -22.19
N SER A 437 39.86 -7.99 -23.27
CA SER A 437 40.63 -6.77 -23.56
C SER A 437 39.75 -5.56 -23.83
N ASP A 438 40.29 -4.36 -23.68
CA ASP A 438 39.56 -3.11 -23.95
C ASP A 438 39.08 -3.02 -25.41
N ASP A 439 39.90 -3.45 -26.36
CA ASP A 439 39.52 -3.56 -27.78
C ASP A 439 38.34 -4.53 -27.98
N SER A 440 38.30 -5.63 -27.22
CA SER A 440 37.19 -6.60 -27.29
C SER A 440 35.89 -6.02 -26.73
N VAL A 441 35.97 -5.19 -25.67
CA VAL A 441 34.81 -4.51 -25.08
C VAL A 441 34.28 -3.42 -26.02
N VAL A 442 35.17 -2.66 -26.67
CA VAL A 442 34.81 -1.68 -27.70
C VAL A 442 34.16 -2.33 -28.91
N ALA A 443 34.73 -3.43 -29.41
CA ALA A 443 34.16 -4.18 -30.53
C ALA A 443 32.77 -4.74 -30.19
N ARG A 444 32.60 -5.25 -28.95
CA ARG A 444 31.32 -5.77 -28.46
C ARG A 444 30.26 -4.67 -28.33
N ALA A 445 30.62 -3.50 -27.83
CA ALA A 445 29.73 -2.35 -27.77
C ALA A 445 29.23 -1.94 -29.17
N ARG A 446 30.13 -1.89 -30.16
CA ARG A 446 29.77 -1.61 -31.55
C ARG A 446 28.82 -2.67 -32.12
N ALA A 447 29.05 -3.96 -31.84
CA ALA A 447 28.17 -5.04 -32.29
C ALA A 447 26.76 -4.94 -31.70
N ILE A 448 26.65 -4.60 -30.41
CA ILE A 448 25.36 -4.40 -29.72
C ILE A 448 24.58 -3.24 -30.35
N VAL A 449 25.23 -2.12 -30.61
CA VAL A 449 24.58 -0.96 -31.24
C VAL A 449 24.20 -1.23 -32.69
N THR A 450 24.96 -2.09 -33.37
CA THR A 450 24.59 -2.61 -34.70
C THR A 450 23.31 -3.43 -34.64
N LEU A 451 23.16 -4.33 -33.64
CA LEU A 451 21.92 -5.08 -33.41
C LEU A 451 20.73 -4.15 -33.11
N LEU A 452 20.93 -3.06 -32.36
CA LEU A 452 19.88 -2.07 -32.13
C LEU A 452 19.45 -1.37 -33.43
N ARG A 453 20.42 -0.89 -34.23
CA ARG A 453 20.18 -0.26 -35.53
C ARG A 453 19.39 -1.17 -36.46
N ASP A 454 19.78 -2.44 -36.53
CA ASP A 454 19.22 -3.46 -37.43
C ASP A 454 18.00 -4.18 -36.83
N LYS A 455 17.46 -3.67 -35.71
CA LYS A 455 16.30 -4.20 -34.98
C LYS A 455 16.41 -5.68 -34.55
N GLY A 456 17.63 -6.19 -34.38
CA GLY A 456 17.92 -7.54 -33.90
C GLY A 456 17.83 -7.66 -32.37
N TYR A 457 16.72 -7.25 -31.77
CA TYR A 457 16.58 -7.14 -30.32
C TYR A 457 16.67 -8.49 -29.60
N ASP A 458 16.05 -9.52 -30.15
CA ASP A 458 16.11 -10.91 -29.66
C ASP A 458 17.54 -11.43 -29.46
N ARG A 459 18.49 -10.95 -30.27
CA ARG A 459 19.91 -11.33 -30.22
C ARG A 459 20.74 -10.56 -29.19
N LEU A 460 20.14 -9.64 -28.43
CA LEU A 460 20.86 -8.89 -27.39
C LEU A 460 21.07 -9.71 -26.11
N SER A 461 20.20 -10.70 -25.83
CA SER A 461 20.23 -11.44 -24.56
C SER A 461 21.59 -12.07 -24.20
N PRO A 462 22.35 -12.67 -25.14
CA PRO A 462 23.67 -13.23 -24.85
C PRO A 462 24.72 -12.20 -24.41
N TYR A 463 24.53 -10.93 -24.75
CA TYR A 463 25.45 -9.86 -24.37
C TYR A 463 25.14 -9.27 -22.97
N TRP A 464 23.95 -9.54 -22.42
CA TRP A 464 23.48 -8.96 -21.16
C TRP A 464 23.89 -9.87 -19.99
N SER A 465 24.15 -9.26 -18.83
CA SER A 465 24.21 -10.03 -17.58
C SER A 465 22.85 -10.68 -17.30
N ALA A 466 22.83 -11.81 -16.58
CA ALA A 466 21.57 -12.44 -16.16
C ALA A 466 20.65 -11.46 -15.42
N ARG A 467 21.25 -10.57 -14.62
CA ARG A 467 20.58 -9.47 -13.93
C ARG A 467 19.97 -8.46 -14.90
N LEU A 468 20.71 -8.00 -15.92
CA LEU A 468 20.18 -7.02 -16.87
C LEU A 468 19.11 -7.65 -17.78
N ASN A 469 19.26 -8.91 -18.18
CA ASN A 469 18.22 -9.65 -18.92
C ASN A 469 16.89 -9.71 -18.15
N ALA A 470 16.96 -9.87 -16.82
CA ALA A 470 15.78 -9.90 -15.96
C ALA A 470 15.17 -8.50 -15.71
N GLN A 471 15.97 -7.44 -15.76
CA GLN A 471 15.55 -6.08 -15.42
C GLN A 471 15.10 -5.26 -16.64
N VAL A 472 15.76 -5.45 -17.78
CA VAL A 472 15.50 -4.76 -19.04
C VAL A 472 15.61 -5.78 -20.17
N PRO A 473 14.59 -6.64 -20.36
CA PRO A 473 14.62 -7.67 -21.38
C PRO A 473 14.77 -7.04 -22.78
N PRO A 474 15.37 -7.74 -23.74
CA PRO A 474 15.66 -7.15 -25.05
C PRO A 474 14.45 -6.57 -25.80
N ALA A 475 13.25 -7.12 -25.59
CA ALA A 475 12.01 -6.57 -26.15
C ALA A 475 11.69 -5.15 -25.62
N GLN A 476 12.03 -4.86 -24.36
CA GLN A 476 11.88 -3.53 -23.77
C GLN A 476 12.91 -2.56 -24.35
N VAL A 477 14.16 -3.00 -24.56
CA VAL A 477 15.19 -2.22 -25.24
C VAL A 477 14.75 -1.87 -26.67
N GLY A 478 14.15 -2.84 -27.38
CA GLY A 478 13.58 -2.64 -28.71
C GLY A 478 12.46 -1.61 -28.72
N THR A 479 11.54 -1.67 -27.76
CA THR A 479 10.46 -0.67 -27.61
C THR A 479 11.02 0.75 -27.41
N THR A 480 12.05 0.90 -26.57
CA THR A 480 12.71 2.20 -26.37
C THR A 480 13.41 2.69 -27.63
N TRP A 481 14.09 1.79 -28.35
CA TRP A 481 14.79 2.13 -29.59
C TRP A 481 13.84 2.51 -30.73
N ASP A 482 12.75 1.76 -30.92
CA ASP A 482 11.71 2.08 -31.91
C ASP A 482 11.02 3.42 -31.58
N GLY A 483 10.81 3.70 -30.29
CA GLY A 483 10.34 5.01 -29.84
C GLY A 483 11.29 6.16 -30.23
N LEU A 484 12.61 5.94 -30.13
CA LEU A 484 13.60 6.91 -30.61
C LEU A 484 13.55 7.07 -32.13
N ILE A 485 13.40 5.98 -32.90
CA ILE A 485 13.26 6.05 -34.36
C ILE A 485 12.04 6.90 -34.76
N LEU A 486 10.91 6.73 -34.07
CA LEU A 486 9.71 7.54 -34.30
C LEU A 486 9.98 9.02 -33.98
N ALA A 487 10.65 9.30 -32.88
CA ALA A 487 10.90 10.68 -32.43
C ALA A 487 11.93 11.42 -33.31
N VAL A 488 13.07 10.80 -33.63
CA VAL A 488 14.22 11.46 -34.26
C VAL A 488 14.58 10.93 -35.66
N GLY A 489 13.78 10.02 -36.21
CA GLY A 489 13.97 9.42 -37.54
C GLY A 489 14.87 8.18 -37.50
N ALA A 490 15.13 7.55 -38.65
CA ALA A 490 15.96 6.33 -38.68
C ALA A 490 17.44 6.61 -38.36
N PRO A 491 18.16 5.67 -37.72
CA PRO A 491 19.60 5.76 -37.53
C PRO A 491 20.32 5.71 -38.88
N THR A 492 21.25 6.64 -39.13
CA THR A 492 21.99 6.79 -40.39
C THR A 492 23.44 6.37 -40.25
N GLU A 493 24.06 6.53 -39.08
CA GLU A 493 25.49 6.27 -38.88
C GLU A 493 25.80 5.86 -37.43
N ILE A 494 26.63 4.82 -37.25
CA ILE A 494 27.20 4.46 -35.94
C ILE A 494 28.63 5.01 -35.88
N GLN A 495 28.86 6.01 -35.04
CA GLN A 495 30.15 6.68 -34.91
C GLN A 495 31.14 5.86 -34.07
N THR A 496 32.38 6.35 -33.98
CA THR A 496 33.46 5.67 -33.25
C THR A 496 33.14 5.56 -31.75
N PRO A 497 33.11 4.34 -31.18
CA PRO A 497 32.98 4.14 -29.75
C PRO A 497 34.14 4.77 -28.98
N VAL A 498 33.82 5.34 -27.82
CA VAL A 498 34.80 5.88 -26.86
C VAL A 498 34.70 5.08 -25.57
N LEU A 499 35.79 4.41 -25.20
CA LEU A 499 35.91 3.73 -23.92
C LEU A 499 36.27 4.73 -22.83
N SER A 500 35.58 4.66 -21.70
CA SER A 500 35.93 5.32 -20.45
C SER A 500 35.88 4.33 -19.29
N SER A 501 36.82 4.47 -18.36
CA SER A 501 36.91 3.62 -17.17
C SER A 501 36.39 4.39 -15.96
N GLY A 502 35.42 3.82 -15.23
CA GLY A 502 34.85 4.40 -14.01
C GLY A 502 34.78 3.40 -12.85
N THR A 503 34.38 3.85 -11.66
CA THR A 503 34.31 3.04 -10.43
C THR A 503 33.30 1.89 -10.46
N THR A 504 32.43 1.83 -11.48
CA THR A 504 31.36 0.83 -11.65
C THR A 504 31.62 -0.18 -12.78
N GLY A 505 32.78 -0.09 -13.47
CA GLY A 505 33.15 -0.94 -14.59
C GLY A 505 33.61 -0.15 -15.83
N ARG A 506 33.85 -0.86 -16.93
CA ARG A 506 34.22 -0.25 -18.23
C ARG A 506 32.96 0.25 -18.93
N GLN A 507 32.94 1.52 -19.32
CA GLN A 507 31.83 2.12 -20.04
C GLN A 507 32.25 2.44 -21.48
N VAL A 508 31.45 2.02 -22.45
CA VAL A 508 31.66 2.39 -23.85
C VAL A 508 30.51 3.26 -24.30
N LYS A 509 30.82 4.50 -24.69
CA LYS A 509 29.88 5.42 -25.30
C LYS A 509 29.97 5.29 -26.81
N VAL A 510 28.88 4.91 -27.46
CA VAL A 510 28.76 4.77 -28.92
C VAL A 510 27.75 5.80 -29.42
N PRO A 511 28.20 6.92 -30.00
CA PRO A 511 27.28 7.87 -30.61
C PRO A 511 26.65 7.29 -31.88
N VAL A 512 25.34 7.46 -32.02
CA VAL A 512 24.57 7.03 -33.19
C VAL A 512 23.87 8.25 -33.76
N LYS A 513 24.17 8.58 -35.01
CA LYS A 513 23.49 9.63 -35.75
C LYS A 513 22.16 9.09 -36.26
N PHE A 514 21.09 9.81 -35.96
CA PHE A 514 19.76 9.63 -36.52
C PHE A 514 19.47 10.77 -37.50
N ALA A 515 18.37 10.67 -38.25
CA ALA A 515 18.01 11.69 -39.23
C ALA A 515 17.89 13.12 -38.64
N ARG A 516 17.49 13.25 -37.36
CA ARG A 516 17.24 14.55 -36.71
C ARG A 516 18.01 14.80 -35.41
N ALA A 517 18.79 13.86 -34.92
CA ALA A 517 19.56 13.99 -33.69
C ALA A 517 20.74 13.01 -33.65
N THR A 518 21.68 13.21 -32.73
CA THR A 518 22.67 12.20 -32.36
C THR A 518 22.38 11.71 -30.96
N ILE A 519 22.31 10.39 -30.76
CA ILE A 519 22.07 9.76 -29.46
C ILE A 519 23.32 8.99 -29.05
N ALA A 520 23.84 9.27 -27.87
CA ALA A 520 24.87 8.47 -27.22
C ALA A 520 24.25 7.22 -26.61
N VAL A 521 24.65 6.06 -27.10
CA VAL A 521 24.38 4.77 -26.46
C VAL A 521 25.54 4.42 -25.54
N THR A 522 25.32 4.49 -24.23
CA THR A 522 26.34 4.16 -23.23
C THR A 522 26.08 2.76 -22.68
N LEU A 523 27.04 1.87 -22.84
CA LEU A 523 27.02 0.49 -22.35
C LEU A 523 28.03 0.32 -21.21
N THR A 524 27.57 -0.19 -20.07
CA THR A 524 28.44 -0.51 -18.93
C THR A 524 28.67 -2.02 -18.88
N PHE A 525 29.93 -2.43 -18.83
CA PHE A 525 30.36 -3.83 -18.82
C PHE A 525 30.92 -4.25 -17.45
N ASP A 526 30.62 -5.49 -17.06
CA ASP A 526 31.30 -6.16 -15.95
C ASP A 526 32.66 -6.75 -16.34
N GLY A 527 33.35 -7.40 -15.39
CA GLY A 527 34.66 -8.01 -15.60
C GLY A 527 34.67 -9.16 -16.63
N GLU A 528 33.51 -9.81 -16.85
CA GLU A 528 33.32 -10.87 -17.83
C GLU A 528 32.93 -10.32 -19.22
N GLY A 529 32.74 -9.00 -19.34
CA GLY A 529 32.35 -8.35 -20.59
C GLY A 529 30.88 -8.53 -20.95
N ARG A 530 30.00 -8.73 -19.95
CA ARG A 530 28.55 -8.66 -20.10
C ARG A 530 28.05 -7.27 -19.75
N VAL A 531 26.97 -6.85 -20.43
CA VAL A 531 26.34 -5.55 -20.17
C VAL A 531 25.54 -5.61 -18.87
N ILE A 532 25.83 -4.69 -17.97
CA ILE A 532 25.16 -4.50 -16.68
C ILE A 532 24.38 -3.18 -16.63
N GLY A 533 24.56 -2.31 -17.62
CA GLY A 533 23.81 -1.07 -17.77
C GLY A 533 23.78 -0.58 -19.22
N LEU A 534 22.66 0.04 -19.59
CA LEU A 534 22.43 0.66 -20.89
C LEU A 534 21.75 2.01 -20.68
N ALA A 535 22.26 3.06 -21.30
CA ALA A 535 21.63 4.38 -21.35
C ALA A 535 21.65 4.93 -22.77
N MET A 536 20.61 5.67 -23.14
CA MET A 536 20.48 6.34 -24.44
C MET A 536 20.12 7.80 -24.17
N GLN A 537 21.00 8.72 -24.56
CA GLN A 537 20.83 10.15 -24.27
C GLN A 537 21.22 10.99 -25.49
N PRO A 538 20.53 12.11 -25.77
CA PRO A 538 21.01 13.08 -26.76
C PRO A 538 22.43 13.52 -26.44
N THR A 539 23.28 13.60 -27.46
CA THR A 539 24.64 14.17 -27.35
C THR A 539 24.65 15.67 -27.46
#